data_AF-A0A359E780-F1
#
_entry.id   AF-A0A359E780-F1
#
_cell.length_a   1.000
_cell.length_b   1.000
_cell.length_c   1.000
_cell.angle_alpha   90.00
_cell.angle_beta   90.00
_cell.angle_gamma   90.00
#
_symmetry.space_group_name_H-M   'P 1'
#
loop_
_entity.id
_entity.type
_entity.pdbx_description
1 polymer ?
#
loop_
_entity_poly.entity_id
_entity_poly.type
_entity_poly.pdbx_seq_one_letter_code
_entity_poly.pdbx_strand_id
1 'polypeptide(L)'
;CLNFGNPYKPEVYWTFKEALGGMSDACRALNTPVTGGNVSFYNENPNSAIFPSPIIGMLGVIEDVEKHVTTPGFKKEGDIVLYIGADRKGLGGSEYLKVIHDLTTGDAPEIDLDFETS
;
A
#
# COMPACT_ATOMS: atom_id res chain seq x y z
N CYS A 1 -9.13 0.31 7.75
CA CYS A 1 -10.02 1.48 7.71
C CYS A 1 -10.08 1.99 6.28
N LEU A 2 -11.25 2.13 5.67
CA LEU A 2 -11.43 2.51 4.27
C LEU A 2 -12.01 3.93 4.22
N ASN A 3 -11.28 4.89 3.64
CA ASN A 3 -11.74 6.29 3.55
C ASN A 3 -11.88 6.71 2.09
N PHE A 4 -13.11 7.07 1.71
CA PHE A 4 -13.50 7.38 0.32
C PHE A 4 -14.48 8.56 0.29
N GLY A 5 -14.65 9.15 -0.91
CA GLY A 5 -15.60 10.23 -1.18
C GLY A 5 -17.07 9.78 -1.17
N ASN A 6 -17.96 10.52 -1.85
CA ASN A 6 -19.37 10.16 -1.94
C ASN A 6 -19.62 8.90 -2.81
N PRO A 7 -20.20 7.81 -2.28
CA PRO A 7 -20.39 6.55 -2.98
C PRO A 7 -21.49 6.60 -4.06
N TYR A 8 -22.30 7.65 -4.12
CA TYR A 8 -23.27 7.84 -5.21
C TYR A 8 -22.61 8.29 -6.52
N LYS A 9 -21.36 8.74 -6.46
CA LYS A 9 -20.54 9.04 -7.64
C LYS A 9 -19.97 7.73 -8.19
N PRO A 10 -20.31 7.31 -9.42
CA PRO A 10 -19.89 6.01 -9.97
C PRO A 10 -18.37 5.79 -9.93
N GLU A 11 -17.58 6.82 -10.18
CA GLU A 11 -16.11 6.79 -10.17
C GLU A 11 -15.53 6.54 -8.78
N VAL A 12 -16.15 7.13 -7.74
CA VAL A 12 -15.75 6.90 -6.34
C VAL A 12 -16.08 5.47 -5.94
N TYR A 13 -17.28 5.01 -6.28
CA TYR A 13 -17.72 3.66 -5.97
C TYR A 13 -16.89 2.59 -6.70
N TRP A 14 -16.56 2.84 -7.97
CA TRP A 14 -15.66 1.99 -8.74
C TRP A 14 -14.31 1.86 -8.03
N THR A 15 -13.70 2.98 -7.66
CA THR A 15 -12.40 2.97 -6.97
C THR A 15 -12.44 2.25 -5.63
N PHE A 16 -13.52 2.41 -4.86
CA PHE A 16 -13.75 1.66 -3.63
C PHE A 16 -13.83 0.15 -3.88
N LYS A 17 -14.58 -0.27 -4.90
CA LYS A 17 -14.73 -1.68 -5.28
C LYS A 17 -13.39 -2.29 -5.70
N GLU A 18 -12.62 -1.61 -6.55
CA GLU A 18 -11.33 -2.11 -7.01
C GLU A 18 -10.31 -2.20 -5.87
N ALA A 19 -10.27 -1.20 -4.98
CA ALA A 19 -9.42 -1.24 -3.79
C ALA A 19 -9.77 -2.43 -2.88
N LEU A 20 -11.07 -2.69 -2.66
CA LEU A 20 -11.52 -3.87 -1.91
C LEU A 20 -11.13 -5.18 -2.61
N GLY A 21 -11.24 -5.24 -3.93
CA GLY A 21 -10.83 -6.40 -4.74
C GLY A 21 -9.35 -6.72 -4.54
N GLY A 22 -8.47 -5.74 -4.79
CA GLY A 22 -7.03 -5.92 -4.63
C GLY A 22 -6.61 -6.28 -3.21
N MET A 23 -7.22 -5.66 -2.19
CA MET A 23 -7.00 -6.05 -0.79
C MET A 23 -7.43 -7.51 -0.54
N SER A 24 -8.57 -7.91 -1.10
CA SER A 24 -9.07 -9.27 -0.94
C SER A 24 -8.17 -10.31 -1.59
N ASP A 25 -7.56 -9.98 -2.73
CA ASP A 25 -6.62 -10.87 -3.43
C ASP A 25 -5.30 -11.00 -2.66
N ALA A 26 -4.75 -9.88 -2.18
CA ALA A 26 -3.57 -9.87 -1.32
C ALA A 26 -3.78 -10.66 -0.01
N CYS A 27 -4.93 -10.48 0.66
CA CYS A 27 -5.27 -11.23 1.87
C CYS A 27 -5.33 -12.75 1.63
N ARG A 28 -5.86 -13.19 0.48
CA ARG A 28 -5.90 -14.61 0.12
C ARG A 28 -4.50 -15.16 -0.17
N ALA A 29 -3.70 -14.42 -0.95
CA ALA A 29 -2.34 -14.82 -1.30
C ALA A 29 -1.45 -14.95 -0.06
N LEU A 30 -1.45 -13.93 0.82
CA LEU A 30 -0.64 -13.89 2.04
C LEU A 30 -1.23 -14.66 3.22
N ASN A 31 -2.34 -15.39 3.01
CA ASN A 31 -3.08 -16.09 4.06
C ASN A 31 -3.33 -15.24 5.32
N THR A 32 -3.64 -13.95 5.12
CA THR A 32 -3.80 -12.97 6.18
C THR A 32 -5.27 -12.53 6.26
N PRO A 33 -6.04 -13.00 7.27
CA PRO A 33 -7.44 -12.65 7.40
C PRO A 33 -7.64 -11.21 7.92
N VAL A 34 -8.74 -10.59 7.51
CA VAL A 34 -9.18 -9.30 8.06
C VAL A 34 -10.00 -9.55 9.33
N THR A 35 -9.52 -9.08 10.47
CA THR A 35 -10.16 -9.29 11.78
C THR A 35 -11.09 -8.15 12.19
N GLY A 36 -10.96 -6.98 11.58
CA GLY A 36 -11.81 -5.81 11.85
C GLY A 36 -11.50 -4.64 10.93
N GLY A 37 -12.43 -3.68 10.87
CA GLY A 37 -12.27 -2.50 10.03
C GLY A 37 -13.44 -1.52 10.16
N ASN A 38 -13.24 -0.34 9.59
CA ASN A 38 -14.26 0.70 9.45
C ASN A 38 -14.30 1.16 7.98
N VAL A 39 -15.46 1.64 7.55
CA VAL A 39 -15.65 2.28 6.25
C VAL A 39 -16.21 3.68 6.49
N SER A 40 -15.51 4.69 5.97
CA SER A 40 -15.87 6.10 6.02
C SER A 40 -16.07 6.61 4.59
N PHE A 41 -17.28 7.04 4.29
CA PHE A 41 -17.67 7.65 3.03
C PHE A 41 -17.94 9.15 3.21
N TYR A 42 -18.14 9.85 2.09
CA TYR A 42 -18.40 11.31 2.05
C TYR A 42 -17.21 12.17 2.52
N ASN A 43 -15.99 11.63 2.42
CA ASN A 43 -14.77 12.40 2.64
C ASN A 43 -14.47 13.26 1.41
N GLU A 44 -15.24 14.32 1.24
CA GLU A 44 -15.12 15.26 0.14
C GLU A 44 -15.55 16.67 0.53
N ASN A 45 -15.08 17.66 -0.22
CA ASN A 45 -15.53 19.04 -0.14
C ASN A 45 -16.16 19.44 -1.50
N PRO A 46 -16.73 20.66 -1.63
CA PRO A 46 -17.35 21.09 -2.88
C PRO A 46 -16.44 21.04 -4.12
N ASN A 47 -15.11 21.06 -3.93
CA ASN A 47 -14.14 21.07 -5.02
C ASN A 47 -13.70 19.65 -5.41
N SER A 48 -13.56 18.73 -4.46
CA SER A 48 -13.01 17.40 -4.73
C SER A 48 -13.20 16.42 -3.56
N ALA A 49 -13.14 15.12 -3.88
CA ALA A 49 -12.96 14.06 -2.89
C ALA A 49 -11.50 13.90 -2.48
N ILE A 50 -11.26 13.34 -1.29
CA ILE A 50 -9.92 12.89 -0.90
C ILE A 50 -9.43 11.80 -1.85
N PHE A 51 -8.12 11.57 -1.86
CA PHE A 51 -7.58 10.36 -2.48
C PHE A 51 -8.13 9.10 -1.81
N PRO A 52 -8.44 8.04 -2.57
CA PRO A 52 -8.76 6.72 -2.05
C PRO A 52 -7.72 6.29 -1.01
N SER A 53 -8.14 6.12 0.24
CA SER A 53 -7.20 5.92 1.36
C SER A 53 -7.56 4.67 2.17
N PRO A 54 -7.30 3.46 1.63
CA PRO A 54 -7.33 2.23 2.41
C PRO A 54 -6.14 2.19 3.36
N ILE A 55 -6.41 2.21 4.67
CA ILE A 55 -5.41 2.10 5.73
C ILE A 55 -5.46 0.69 6.29
N ILE A 56 -4.34 -0.03 6.18
CA ILE A 56 -4.17 -1.41 6.62
C ILE A 56 -3.26 -1.41 7.86
N GLY A 57 -3.75 -2.03 8.93
CA GLY A 57 -2.95 -2.32 10.13
C GLY A 57 -2.74 -3.83 10.23
N MET A 58 -1.51 -4.25 10.50
CA MET A 58 -1.12 -5.65 10.58
C MET A 58 -0.66 -5.98 11.99
N LEU A 59 -0.98 -7.18 12.46
CA LEU A 59 -0.52 -7.71 13.74
C LEU A 59 0.16 -9.06 13.49
N GLY A 60 1.32 -9.26 14.10
CA GLY A 60 2.04 -10.52 14.11
C GLY A 60 2.78 -10.71 15.43
N VAL A 61 3.22 -11.94 15.70
CA VAL A 61 4.01 -12.29 16.89
C VAL A 61 5.44 -12.56 16.43
N ILE A 62 6.41 -12.00 17.15
CA ILE A 62 7.83 -12.28 16.97
C ILE A 62 8.28 -13.12 18.16
N GLU A 63 8.82 -14.31 17.90
CA GLU A 63 9.19 -15.27 18.96
C GLU A 63 10.37 -14.79 19.82
N ASP A 64 11.40 -14.23 19.17
CA ASP A 64 12.60 -13.69 19.82
C ASP A 64 12.95 -12.34 19.19
N VAL A 65 12.63 -11.27 19.92
CA VAL A 65 12.81 -9.89 19.46
C VAL A 65 14.30 -9.54 19.26
N GLU A 66 15.19 -10.15 20.05
CA GLU A 66 16.63 -9.88 19.97
C GLU A 66 17.27 -10.53 18.75
N LYS A 67 16.74 -11.67 18.29
CA LYS A 67 17.33 -12.45 17.18
C LYS A 67 16.62 -12.28 15.84
N HIS A 68 15.31 -12.03 15.82
CA HIS A 68 14.52 -12.11 14.58
C HIS A 68 14.18 -10.74 13.99
N VAL A 69 14.55 -9.63 14.64
CA VAL A 69 14.23 -8.28 14.15
C VAL A 69 15.34 -7.77 13.24
N THR A 70 14.96 -7.42 12.01
CA THR A 70 15.81 -6.61 11.13
C THR A 70 15.64 -5.14 11.49
N THR A 71 16.74 -4.46 11.82
CA THR A 71 16.71 -3.05 12.22
C THR A 71 17.18 -2.13 11.08
N PRO A 72 16.62 -0.92 10.95
CA PRO A 72 17.05 0.03 9.94
C PRO A 72 18.52 0.45 10.12
N GLY A 73 19.17 0.87 9.04
CA GLY A 73 20.54 1.41 9.03
C GLY A 73 21.65 0.37 8.90
N PHE A 74 22.78 0.80 8.32
CA PHE A 74 23.99 -0.01 8.18
C PHE A 74 24.60 -0.36 9.55
N LYS A 75 25.17 -1.56 9.68
CA LYS A 75 25.67 -2.04 10.98
C LYS A 75 27.17 -1.80 11.12
N LYS A 76 27.96 -2.25 10.15
CA LYS A 76 29.42 -2.16 10.19
C LYS A 76 30.00 -1.82 8.82
N GLU A 77 31.18 -1.24 8.84
CA GLU A 77 31.99 -1.06 7.63
C GLU A 77 32.35 -2.44 7.04
N GLY A 78 32.28 -2.55 5.72
CA GLY A 78 32.53 -3.80 5.01
C GLY A 78 31.33 -4.76 4.95
N ASP A 79 30.20 -4.43 5.57
CA ASP A 79 28.97 -5.21 5.41
C ASP A 79 28.48 -5.20 3.96
N ILE A 80 27.98 -6.34 3.51
CA ILE A 80 27.36 -6.48 2.19
C ILE A 80 25.95 -5.91 2.25
N VAL A 81 25.63 -5.03 1.29
CA VAL A 81 24.27 -4.51 1.10
C VAL A 81 23.61 -5.31 -0.01
N LEU A 82 22.54 -6.02 0.35
CA LEU A 82 21.73 -6.79 -0.59
C LEU A 82 20.44 -6.03 -0.89
N TYR A 83 20.01 -6.12 -2.15
CA TYR A 83 18.70 -5.66 -2.58
C TYR A 83 17.82 -6.88 -2.83
N ILE A 84 16.68 -6.94 -2.13
CA ILE A 84 15.64 -7.95 -2.32
C ILE A 84 14.39 -7.21 -2.76
N GLY A 85 13.91 -7.50 -3.96
CA GLY A 85 12.75 -6.85 -4.53
C GLY A 85 12.68 -7.03 -6.04
N ALA A 86 11.55 -6.62 -6.62
CA ALA A 86 11.32 -6.64 -8.05
C ALA A 86 11.75 -5.32 -8.70
N ASP A 87 12.16 -5.40 -9.97
CA ASP A 87 12.44 -4.22 -10.78
C ASP A 87 11.19 -3.35 -10.94
N ARG A 88 11.30 -2.07 -10.60
CA ARG A 88 10.22 -1.11 -10.82
C ARG A 88 10.22 -0.61 -12.27
N LYS A 89 9.08 -0.75 -12.94
CA LYS A 89 8.84 -0.10 -14.24
C LYS A 89 8.30 1.32 -14.04
N GLY A 90 9.08 2.32 -14.41
CA GLY A 90 8.65 3.73 -14.46
C GLY A 90 8.56 4.44 -13.10
N LEU A 91 8.20 5.73 -13.17
CA LEU A 91 8.19 6.65 -12.02
C LEU A 91 6.77 7.10 -11.62
N GLY A 92 5.73 6.55 -12.26
CA GLY A 92 4.34 6.88 -11.97
C GLY A 92 4.00 6.68 -10.50
N GLY A 93 3.16 7.56 -9.95
CA GLY A 93 2.74 7.52 -8.55
C GLY A 93 3.86 7.60 -7.50
N SER A 94 5.07 8.05 -7.87
CA SER A 94 6.21 8.17 -6.94
C SER A 94 6.31 9.54 -6.29
N GLU A 95 6.86 9.58 -5.08
CA GLU A 95 7.23 10.83 -4.40
C GLU A 95 8.24 11.65 -5.20
N TYR A 96 9.10 11.01 -5.99
CA TYR A 96 10.04 11.72 -6.86
C TYR A 96 9.31 12.62 -7.87
N LEU A 97 8.27 12.12 -8.55
CA LEU A 97 7.48 12.94 -9.46
C LEU A 97 6.75 14.07 -8.73
N LYS A 98 6.21 13.78 -7.53
CA LYS A 98 5.50 14.79 -6.76
C LYS A 98 6.42 15.90 -6.26
N VAL A 99 7.57 15.56 -5.68
CA VAL A 99 8.44 16.53 -5.01
C VAL A 99 9.31 17.30 -6.01
N ILE A 100 9.84 16.62 -7.02
CA ILE A 100 10.80 17.24 -7.96
C ILE A 100 10.10 17.88 -9.16
N HIS A 101 8.98 17.30 -9.61
CA HIS A 101 8.28 17.73 -10.83
C HIS A 101 6.89 18.31 -10.56
N ASP A 102 6.39 18.29 -9.32
CA ASP A 102 5.01 18.66 -8.94
C ASP A 102 3.93 17.93 -9.74
N LEU A 103 4.20 16.67 -10.12
CA LEU A 103 3.27 15.83 -10.88
C LEU A 103 2.74 14.68 -10.04
N THR A 104 1.42 14.46 -10.11
CA THR A 104 0.74 13.27 -9.58
C THR A 104 0.09 12.55 -10.76
N THR A 105 0.88 11.74 -11.46
CA THR A 105 0.48 11.06 -12.70
C THR A 105 1.20 9.73 -12.89
N GLY A 106 0.80 8.99 -13.92
CA GLY A 106 1.26 7.64 -14.21
C GLY A 106 0.67 6.59 -13.28
N ASP A 107 0.86 5.32 -13.64
CA ASP A 107 0.33 4.19 -12.88
C ASP A 107 1.15 3.94 -11.60
N ALA A 108 0.49 3.31 -10.63
CA ALA A 108 1.15 2.73 -9.46
C ALA A 108 2.15 1.64 -9.90
N PRO A 109 3.18 1.33 -9.08
CA PRO A 109 4.06 0.21 -9.37
C PRO A 109 3.27 -1.10 -9.50
N GLU A 110 3.66 -1.94 -10.45
CA GLU A 110 3.14 -3.30 -10.59
C GLU A 110 3.43 -4.11 -9.31
N ILE A 111 2.50 -4.99 -8.96
CA ILE A 111 2.64 -5.92 -7.83
C ILE A 111 2.49 -7.35 -8.35
N ASP A 112 3.44 -8.20 -7.98
CA ASP A 112 3.42 -9.64 -8.28
C ASP A 112 3.19 -10.39 -6.96
N LEU A 113 1.96 -10.84 -6.74
CA LEU A 113 1.60 -11.54 -5.50
C LEU A 113 2.29 -12.91 -5.34
N ASP A 114 2.66 -13.55 -6.45
CA ASP A 114 3.38 -14.83 -6.39
C ASP A 114 4.82 -14.58 -5.92
N PHE A 115 5.44 -13.49 -6.38
CA PHE A 115 6.74 -13.05 -5.86
C PHE A 115 6.67 -12.67 -4.37
N GLU A 116 5.65 -11.90 -3.94
CA GLU A 116 5.49 -11.46 -2.55
C GLU A 116 5.18 -12.60 -1.56
N THR A 117 4.72 -13.75 -2.04
CA THR A 117 4.40 -14.94 -1.21
C THR A 117 5.51 -15.99 -1.21
N SER A 118 6.61 -15.75 -1.95
CA SER A 118 7.73 -16.69 -2.13
C SER A 118 8.74 -16.74 -0.98
#